data_AF-A0A2A4IX31-F1
#
_entry.id   AF-A0A2A4IX31-F1
#
_cell.length_a   1.000
_cell.length_b   1.000
_cell.length_c   1.000
_cell.angle_alpha   90.00
_cell.angle_beta   90.00
_cell.angle_gamma   90.00
#
_symmetry.space_group_name_H-M   'P 1'
#
loop_
_entity.id
_entity.type
_entity.pdbx_description
1 polymer ?
#
loop_
_entity_poly.entity_id
_entity_poly.type
_entity_poly.pdbx_seq_one_letter_code
_entity_poly.pdbx_strand_id
1 'polypeptide(L)'
;ITFTSPEVEEEEGEEEEELSEEELSDDTLTEPELDSLDPVEKKMRRKLRREEKEKLNREKAHQARKVLEEKKAELQRTKKQQEELKDKLQRLESKVLVGGENLLDKADAQRRLLEQAARELEQRKLNELRLQEDLQKKEAERLDLEERYSSLQEENAAKTRKLKRAVQLLNSAKAELADQQREQQREMEGILDSVRALKREIQLADLVLDSYIPKEYQSLIEKYVHWNEQLGEWQVKCVAYTGNNMSTPHHNVNTHSHAKHMDPPDLSDRYLSYSTVSSRPATRLARPHTSAVPRPHTALRQRQ
;
A
#
# COMPACT_ATOMS: atom_id res chain seq x y z
N ILE A 1 15.72 9.22 14.99
CA ILE A 1 16.42 7.94 15.31
C ILE A 1 17.46 7.75 14.22
N THR A 2 18.62 8.34 14.45
CA THR A 2 19.79 8.29 13.57
C THR A 2 20.42 6.92 13.70
N PHE A 3 20.09 6.03 12.77
CA PHE A 3 20.80 4.75 12.61
C PHE A 3 21.94 4.98 11.62
N THR A 4 23.02 5.54 12.16
CA THR A 4 24.33 5.60 11.53
C THR A 4 25.10 4.41 12.07
N SER A 5 25.41 3.44 11.20
CA SER A 5 26.50 2.45 11.33
C SER A 5 26.31 1.33 10.30
N PRO A 6 27.38 0.69 9.82
CA PRO A 6 28.68 1.28 9.51
C PRO A 6 29.23 0.82 8.14
N GLU A 7 30.10 1.68 7.63
CA GLU A 7 31.20 1.39 6.69
C GLU A 7 31.86 0.05 7.03
N VAL A 8 31.85 -0.90 6.10
CA VAL A 8 32.68 -2.10 6.16
C VAL A 8 33.78 -1.87 5.13
N GLU A 9 34.85 -1.23 5.60
CA GLU A 9 36.13 -1.18 4.91
C GLU A 9 36.71 -2.60 4.91
N GLU A 10 36.97 -3.13 3.72
CA GLU A 10 37.80 -4.31 3.53
C GLU A 10 39.26 -3.89 3.72
N GLU A 11 39.75 -3.99 4.95
CA GLU A 11 41.19 -3.99 5.21
C GLU A 11 41.75 -5.39 4.92
N GLU A 12 42.67 -5.44 3.95
CA GLU A 12 43.62 -6.52 3.76
C GLU A 12 44.51 -6.62 5.00
N GLY A 13 44.13 -7.51 5.92
CA GLY A 13 44.95 -7.90 7.06
C GLY A 13 45.91 -9.03 6.68
N GLU A 14 47.08 -8.67 6.19
CA GLU A 14 48.29 -9.48 6.34
C GLU A 14 48.63 -9.52 7.84
N GLU A 15 48.15 -10.54 8.56
CA GLU A 15 48.63 -10.82 9.92
C GLU A 15 49.79 -11.81 9.83
N GLU A 16 50.98 -11.21 9.66
CA GLU A 16 52.23 -11.75 10.18
C GLU A 16 52.09 -11.92 11.70
N GLU A 17 51.84 -13.14 12.19
CA GLU A 17 52.12 -13.48 13.58
C GLU A 17 53.62 -13.76 13.73
N GLU A 18 54.40 -12.69 13.77
CA GLU A 18 55.67 -12.67 14.47
C GLU A 18 55.51 -11.99 15.84
N LEU A 19 56.16 -12.61 16.83
CA LEU A 19 56.60 -12.07 18.12
C LEU A 19 55.57 -11.94 19.26
N SER A 20 55.69 -12.88 20.20
CA SER A 20 56.06 -12.47 21.56
C SER A 20 57.10 -13.44 22.12
N GLU A 21 58.36 -13.15 21.81
CA GLU A 21 59.43 -13.39 22.78
C GLU A 21 59.03 -12.72 24.10
N GLU A 22 59.38 -13.38 25.21
CA GLU A 22 59.34 -12.88 26.59
C GLU A 22 57.97 -12.81 27.29
N GLU A 23 57.58 -13.93 27.91
CA GLU A 23 57.43 -13.88 29.38
C GLU A 23 58.50 -14.77 30.03
N LEU A 24 59.48 -14.07 30.58
CA LEU A 24 60.44 -14.53 31.54
C LEU A 24 59.78 -14.53 32.94
N SER A 25 59.58 -15.70 33.54
CA SER A 25 59.72 -15.93 34.99
C SER A 25 59.76 -17.44 35.24
N ASP A 26 60.93 -18.04 35.38
CA ASP A 26 61.64 -18.19 36.67
C ASP A 26 60.92 -19.19 37.60
N ASP A 27 61.38 -20.45 37.61
CA ASP A 27 61.87 -21.08 38.85
C ASP A 27 62.70 -22.35 38.53
N THR A 28 64.02 -22.16 38.51
CA THR A 28 65.06 -23.01 39.12
C THR A 28 64.84 -24.51 39.32
N LEU A 29 65.68 -25.36 38.70
CA LEU A 29 66.65 -26.28 39.36
C LEU A 29 67.21 -27.34 38.39
N THR A 30 68.51 -27.22 38.10
CA THR A 30 69.41 -28.26 37.56
C THR A 30 69.72 -29.27 38.70
N GLU A 31 69.81 -30.61 38.52
CA GLU A 31 71.02 -31.40 38.19
C GLU A 31 70.79 -32.95 38.40
N PRO A 32 71.68 -33.87 37.95
CA PRO A 32 71.41 -35.23 37.40
C PRO A 32 71.77 -36.45 38.31
N GLU A 33 71.16 -37.63 38.06
CA GLU A 33 71.67 -38.97 38.47
C GLU A 33 71.02 -40.11 37.62
N LEU A 34 71.74 -40.65 36.62
CA LEU A 34 71.29 -41.77 35.76
C LEU A 34 72.50 -42.65 35.42
N ASP A 35 72.92 -43.51 36.36
CA ASP A 35 73.96 -44.52 36.12
C ASP A 35 73.86 -45.78 37.04
N SER A 36 72.93 -46.71 36.78
CA SER A 36 72.95 -48.11 37.31
C SER A 36 71.87 -49.04 36.69
N LEU A 37 72.23 -50.21 36.05
CA LEU A 37 71.50 -51.53 35.85
C LEU A 37 71.84 -52.34 34.52
N ASP A 38 71.71 -53.71 34.51
CA ASP A 38 72.39 -54.76 33.67
C ASP A 38 71.57 -55.49 32.50
N PRO A 39 72.15 -56.34 31.57
CA PRO A 39 71.71 -56.44 30.15
C PRO A 39 70.89 -57.65 29.57
N VAL A 40 70.64 -58.82 30.21
CA VAL A 40 70.05 -60.01 29.50
C VAL A 40 68.52 -59.96 29.31
N GLU A 41 67.78 -59.52 30.31
CA GLU A 41 66.32 -59.27 30.20
C GLU A 41 65.97 -58.28 29.08
N LYS A 42 66.96 -57.46 28.70
CA LYS A 42 66.87 -56.52 27.60
C LYS A 42 66.55 -57.19 26.27
N LYS A 43 66.90 -58.47 26.00
CA LYS A 43 66.87 -59.02 24.62
C LYS A 43 65.59 -59.77 24.25
N MET A 44 65.04 -60.62 25.11
CA MET A 44 63.78 -61.35 24.82
C MET A 44 62.56 -60.42 24.85
N ARG A 45 62.53 -59.48 25.80
CA ARG A 45 61.52 -58.41 25.87
C ARG A 45 61.55 -57.49 24.65
N ARG A 46 62.61 -57.53 23.84
CA ARG A 46 62.71 -56.76 22.57
C ARG A 46 62.06 -57.43 21.36
N LYS A 47 61.96 -58.78 21.27
CA LYS A 47 61.43 -59.45 20.05
C LYS A 47 59.90 -59.51 20.01
N LEU A 48 59.23 -59.96 21.07
CA LEU A 48 57.76 -59.97 21.14
C LEU A 48 57.19 -58.55 21.06
N ARG A 49 57.84 -57.59 21.74
CA ARG A 49 57.55 -56.15 21.62
C ARG A 49 57.77 -55.61 20.20
N ARG A 50 58.45 -56.34 19.29
CA ARG A 50 58.63 -55.93 17.90
C ARG A 50 57.50 -56.44 17.01
N GLU A 51 57.07 -57.68 17.13
CA GLU A 51 55.97 -58.25 16.32
C GLU A 51 54.61 -57.69 16.72
N GLU A 52 54.34 -57.53 18.02
CA GLU A 52 53.13 -56.82 18.50
C GLU A 52 53.13 -55.36 18.05
N LYS A 53 54.29 -54.70 18.12
CA LYS A 53 54.45 -53.34 17.59
C LYS A 53 54.23 -53.29 16.09
N GLU A 54 54.58 -54.32 15.34
CA GLU A 54 54.37 -54.35 13.89
C GLU A 54 52.90 -54.59 13.50
N LYS A 55 52.20 -55.51 14.17
CA LYS A 55 50.75 -55.69 13.98
C LYS A 55 49.97 -54.44 14.39
N LEU A 56 50.28 -53.87 15.55
CA LEU A 56 49.71 -52.60 16.02
C LEU A 56 50.02 -51.46 15.04
N ASN A 57 51.21 -51.43 14.46
CA ASN A 57 51.57 -50.41 13.47
C ASN A 57 50.80 -50.60 12.15
N ARG A 58 50.55 -51.83 11.70
CA ARG A 58 49.74 -52.11 10.50
C ARG A 58 48.28 -51.74 10.72
N GLU A 59 47.71 -52.04 11.89
CA GLU A 59 46.35 -51.64 12.24
C GLU A 59 46.22 -50.12 12.39
N LYS A 60 47.16 -49.47 13.09
CA LYS A 60 47.25 -47.99 13.16
C LYS A 60 47.41 -47.36 11.79
N ALA A 61 48.18 -47.97 10.88
CA ALA A 61 48.33 -47.48 9.52
C ALA A 61 47.03 -47.62 8.71
N HIS A 62 46.27 -48.70 8.88
CA HIS A 62 44.96 -48.86 8.24
C HIS A 62 43.93 -47.87 8.80
N GLN A 63 43.87 -47.69 10.12
CA GLN A 63 43.00 -46.69 10.77
C GLN A 63 43.38 -45.27 10.34
N ALA A 64 44.68 -44.94 10.29
CA ALA A 64 45.16 -43.66 9.79
C ALA A 64 44.81 -43.42 8.33
N ARG A 65 44.85 -44.46 7.47
CA ARG A 65 44.40 -44.37 6.07
C ARG A 65 42.90 -44.10 5.97
N LYS A 66 42.09 -44.78 6.77
CA LYS A 66 40.63 -44.57 6.78
C LYS A 66 40.25 -43.16 7.26
N VAL A 67 40.86 -42.68 8.34
CA VAL A 67 40.67 -41.30 8.83
C VAL A 67 41.14 -40.28 7.79
N LEU A 68 42.25 -40.54 7.10
CA LEU A 68 42.73 -39.67 6.03
C LEU A 68 41.77 -39.64 4.84
N GLU A 69 41.14 -40.77 4.49
CA GLU A 69 40.13 -40.86 3.43
C GLU A 69 38.83 -40.14 3.82
N GLU A 70 38.35 -40.32 5.05
CA GLU A 70 37.18 -39.61 5.59
C GLU A 70 37.43 -38.10 5.63
N LYS A 71 38.60 -37.65 6.14
CA LYS A 71 39.00 -36.24 6.10
C LYS A 71 39.10 -35.69 4.69
N LYS A 72 39.62 -36.47 3.72
CA LYS A 72 39.65 -36.06 2.31
C LYS A 72 38.25 -35.92 1.73
N ALA A 73 37.34 -36.83 2.03
CA ALA A 73 35.95 -36.75 1.58
C ALA A 73 35.21 -35.55 2.19
N GLU A 74 35.44 -35.26 3.47
CA GLU A 74 34.91 -34.08 4.15
C GLU A 74 35.46 -32.78 3.55
N LEU A 75 36.76 -32.71 3.30
CA LEU A 75 37.42 -31.57 2.66
C LEU A 75 36.93 -31.36 1.21
N GLN A 76 36.61 -32.45 0.49
CA GLN A 76 35.97 -32.33 -0.82
C GLN A 76 34.53 -31.83 -0.74
N ARG A 77 33.76 -32.22 0.28
CA ARG A 77 32.39 -31.71 0.48
C ARG A 77 32.40 -30.23 0.83
N THR A 78 33.29 -29.79 1.72
CA THR A 78 33.43 -28.38 2.08
C THR A 78 33.91 -27.54 0.89
N LYS A 79 34.86 -28.05 0.09
CA LYS A 79 35.26 -27.40 -1.17
C LYS A 79 34.10 -27.25 -2.15
N LYS A 80 33.31 -28.30 -2.36
CA LYS A 80 32.12 -28.23 -3.23
C LYS A 80 31.10 -27.22 -2.71
N GLN A 81 30.84 -27.19 -1.41
CA GLN A 81 29.96 -26.20 -0.79
C GLN A 81 30.51 -24.76 -0.96
N GLN A 82 31.82 -24.58 -0.80
CA GLN A 82 32.47 -23.29 -1.01
C GLN A 82 32.38 -22.84 -2.47
N GLU A 83 32.60 -23.75 -3.43
CA GLU A 83 32.45 -23.50 -4.87
C GLU A 83 31.00 -23.15 -5.21
N GLU A 84 30.01 -23.90 -4.70
CA GLU A 84 28.60 -23.59 -4.89
C GLU A 84 28.20 -22.22 -4.31
N LEU A 85 28.76 -21.83 -3.16
CA LEU A 85 28.54 -20.50 -2.57
C LEU A 85 29.18 -19.40 -3.41
N LYS A 86 30.41 -19.62 -3.89
CA LYS A 86 31.10 -18.69 -4.81
C LYS A 86 30.32 -18.51 -6.11
N ASP A 87 29.83 -19.59 -6.71
CA ASP A 87 29.00 -19.52 -7.92
C ASP A 87 27.69 -18.75 -7.68
N LYS A 88 27.04 -18.95 -6.52
CA LYS A 88 25.85 -18.19 -6.14
C LYS A 88 26.17 -16.71 -5.95
N LEU A 89 27.30 -16.39 -5.32
CA LEU A 89 27.77 -15.03 -5.09
C LEU A 89 28.07 -14.33 -6.43
N GLN A 90 28.83 -14.97 -7.32
CA GLN A 90 29.11 -14.46 -8.67
C GLN A 90 27.85 -14.30 -9.52
N ARG A 91 26.83 -15.16 -9.37
CA ARG A 91 25.54 -15.00 -10.05
C ARG A 91 24.77 -13.80 -9.50
N LEU A 92 24.84 -13.52 -8.20
CA LEU A 92 24.22 -12.34 -7.59
C LEU A 92 24.97 -11.07 -8.00
N GLU A 93 26.30 -11.07 -7.92
CA GLU A 93 27.16 -9.98 -8.39
C GLU A 93 26.92 -9.68 -9.87
N SER A 94 27.00 -10.68 -10.75
CA SER A 94 26.71 -10.48 -12.18
C SER A 94 25.27 -10.04 -12.43
N LYS A 95 24.30 -10.41 -11.59
CA LYS A 95 22.92 -9.91 -11.73
C LYS A 95 22.74 -8.47 -11.23
N VAL A 96 23.50 -8.05 -10.21
CA VAL A 96 23.50 -6.69 -9.68
C VAL A 96 24.35 -5.74 -10.53
N LEU A 97 25.41 -6.26 -11.16
CA LEU A 97 26.46 -5.50 -11.85
C LEU A 97 26.45 -5.61 -13.39
N VAL A 98 25.98 -6.75 -13.95
CA VAL A 98 26.08 -7.07 -15.40
C VAL A 98 24.71 -7.45 -16.02
N GLY A 99 23.69 -7.69 -15.20
CA GLY A 99 22.39 -8.22 -15.59
C GLY A 99 21.29 -7.17 -15.69
N GLY A 100 21.41 -6.24 -16.64
CA GLY A 100 20.27 -5.53 -17.22
C GLY A 100 20.00 -4.11 -16.72
N GLU A 101 20.27 -3.77 -15.46
CA GLU A 101 20.24 -2.39 -14.96
C GLU A 101 21.19 -2.25 -13.76
N ASN A 102 22.22 -1.40 -13.86
CA ASN A 102 23.17 -1.12 -12.76
C ASN A 102 22.42 -0.48 -11.58
N LEU A 103 21.97 -1.29 -10.62
CA LEU A 103 21.20 -0.80 -9.46
C LEU A 103 22.00 0.19 -8.62
N LEU A 104 23.32 0.01 -8.55
CA LEU A 104 24.22 0.93 -7.86
C LEU A 104 24.26 2.30 -8.54
N ASP A 105 24.49 2.34 -9.87
CA ASP A 105 24.50 3.59 -10.63
C ASP A 105 23.13 4.30 -10.59
N LYS A 106 22.03 3.52 -10.58
CA LYS A 106 20.68 4.06 -10.42
C LYS A 106 20.44 4.64 -9.03
N ALA A 107 20.91 3.98 -7.98
CA ALA A 107 20.83 4.48 -6.62
C ALA A 107 21.65 5.77 -6.46
N ASP A 108 22.84 5.83 -7.07
CA ASP A 108 23.68 7.04 -7.08
C ASP A 108 23.06 8.16 -7.90
N ALA A 109 22.46 7.85 -9.06
CA ALA A 109 21.74 8.83 -9.87
C ALA A 109 20.51 9.37 -9.13
N GLN A 110 19.74 8.50 -8.46
CA GLN A 110 18.60 8.90 -7.62
C GLN A 110 19.07 9.74 -6.43
N ARG A 111 20.17 9.37 -5.76
CA ARG A 111 20.75 10.13 -4.66
C ARG A 111 21.17 11.53 -5.11
N ARG A 112 21.85 11.64 -6.25
CA ARG A 112 22.25 12.94 -6.85
C ARG A 112 21.02 13.79 -7.22
N LEU A 113 19.99 13.18 -7.79
CA LEU A 113 18.73 13.88 -8.10
C LEU A 113 18.03 14.38 -6.83
N LEU A 114 17.96 13.54 -5.79
CA LEU A 114 17.39 13.93 -4.50
C LEU A 114 18.18 15.06 -3.83
N GLU A 115 19.51 15.02 -3.91
CA GLU A 115 20.38 16.06 -3.37
C GLU A 115 20.22 17.39 -4.13
N GLN A 116 20.12 17.35 -5.45
CA GLN A 116 19.82 18.53 -6.27
C GLN A 116 18.43 19.10 -5.95
N ALA A 117 17.42 18.23 -5.84
CA ALA A 117 16.06 18.64 -5.48
C ALA A 117 16.01 19.24 -4.06
N ALA A 118 16.75 18.66 -3.11
CA ALA A 118 16.86 19.19 -1.76
C ALA A 118 17.50 20.59 -1.74
N ARG A 119 18.61 20.77 -2.46
CA ARG A 119 19.26 22.10 -2.61
C ARG A 119 18.34 23.12 -3.26
N GLU A 120 17.60 22.74 -4.31
CA GLU A 120 16.64 23.64 -4.95
C GLU A 120 15.49 24.01 -4.00
N LEU A 121 15.01 23.06 -3.20
CA LEU A 121 13.96 23.27 -2.21
C LEU A 121 14.45 24.19 -1.08
N GLU A 122 15.68 24.03 -0.62
CA GLU A 122 16.30 24.94 0.36
C GLU A 122 16.44 26.36 -0.20
N GLN A 123 16.90 26.51 -1.45
CA GLN A 123 16.97 27.81 -2.11
C GLN A 123 15.59 28.45 -2.26
N ARG A 124 14.56 27.67 -2.63
CA ARG A 124 13.18 28.14 -2.67
C ARG A 124 12.69 28.60 -1.30
N LYS A 125 12.95 27.83 -0.24
CA LYS A 125 12.59 28.20 1.14
C LYS A 125 13.27 29.48 1.59
N LEU A 126 14.56 29.65 1.30
CA LEU A 126 15.29 30.87 1.62
C LEU A 126 14.73 32.08 0.86
N ASN A 127 14.41 31.90 -0.42
CA ASN A 127 13.78 32.96 -1.22
C ASN A 127 12.37 33.29 -0.73
N GLU A 128 11.59 32.29 -0.34
CA GLU A 128 10.26 32.47 0.24
C GLU A 128 10.33 33.24 1.56
N LEU A 129 11.23 32.84 2.46
CA LEU A 129 11.46 33.54 3.74
C LEU A 129 11.89 34.99 3.51
N ARG A 130 12.85 35.22 2.60
CA ARG A 130 13.27 36.57 2.24
C ARG A 130 12.11 37.41 1.70
N LEU A 131 11.28 36.83 0.82
CA LEU A 131 10.13 37.53 0.27
C LEU A 131 9.06 37.81 1.34
N GLN A 132 8.85 36.89 2.29
CA GLN A 132 7.96 37.10 3.43
C GLN A 132 8.46 38.23 4.33
N GLU A 133 9.76 38.27 4.65
CA GLU A 133 10.35 39.37 5.42
C GLU A 133 10.22 40.72 4.69
N ASP A 134 10.48 40.74 3.38
CA ASP A 134 10.33 41.95 2.55
C ASP A 134 8.86 42.42 2.49
N LEU A 135 7.90 41.49 2.43
CA LEU A 135 6.48 41.80 2.52
C LEU A 135 6.12 42.38 3.90
N GLN A 136 6.58 41.77 4.98
CA GLN A 136 6.33 42.26 6.34
C GLN A 136 6.91 43.66 6.56
N LYS A 137 8.13 43.93 6.08
CA LYS A 137 8.73 45.27 6.14
C LYS A 137 7.90 46.29 5.38
N LYS A 138 7.48 45.97 4.15
CA LYS A 138 6.61 46.84 3.35
C LYS A 138 5.25 47.07 4.00
N GLU A 139 4.67 46.05 4.64
CA GLU A 139 3.42 46.18 5.38
C GLU A 139 3.58 47.10 6.60
N ALA A 140 4.68 46.96 7.35
CA ALA A 140 5.01 47.84 8.46
C ALA A 140 5.24 49.30 8.00
N GLU A 141 6.03 49.51 6.93
CA GLU A 141 6.22 50.83 6.33
C GLU A 141 4.90 51.45 5.86
N ARG A 142 4.00 50.63 5.28
CA ARG A 142 2.68 51.08 4.87
C ARG A 142 1.82 51.46 6.07
N LEU A 143 1.89 50.73 7.17
CA LEU A 143 1.20 51.06 8.42
C LEU A 143 1.72 52.38 9.00
N ASP A 144 3.04 52.56 9.08
CA ASP A 144 3.66 53.80 9.58
C ASP A 144 3.32 55.03 8.71
N LEU A 145 3.26 54.86 7.38
CA LEU A 145 2.80 55.90 6.45
C LEU A 145 1.29 56.14 6.57
N GLU A 146 0.49 55.09 6.79
CA GLU A 146 -0.95 55.21 7.06
C GLU A 146 -1.24 55.89 8.40
N GLU A 147 -0.36 55.83 9.39
CA GLU A 147 -0.51 56.57 10.64
C GLU A 147 -0.20 58.08 10.47
N ARG A 148 0.54 58.44 9.42
CA ARG A 148 0.86 59.83 9.06
C ARG A 148 0.05 60.29 7.85
N TYR A 149 -1.27 60.39 7.98
CA TYR A 149 -2.05 61.09 6.96
C TYR A 149 -1.63 62.56 6.89
N SER A 150 -1.32 63.06 5.68
CA SER A 150 -0.82 64.43 5.51
C SER A 150 -1.91 65.50 5.69
N SER A 151 -3.19 65.10 5.65
CA SER A 151 -4.34 65.95 5.99
C SER A 151 -5.55 65.13 6.47
N LEU A 152 -6.46 65.77 7.19
CA LEU A 152 -7.72 65.16 7.66
C LEU A 152 -8.61 64.66 6.50
N GLN A 153 -8.55 65.30 5.33
CA GLN A 153 -9.28 64.88 4.13
C GLN A 153 -8.71 63.58 3.54
N GLU A 154 -7.38 63.43 3.53
CA GLU A 154 -6.73 62.19 3.09
C GLU A 154 -7.01 61.03 4.05
N GLU A 155 -6.99 61.29 5.36
CA GLU A 155 -7.37 60.31 6.38
C GLU A 155 -8.80 59.82 6.19
N ASN A 156 -9.75 60.74 6.00
CA ASN A 156 -11.15 60.38 5.78
C ASN A 156 -11.32 59.56 4.48
N ALA A 157 -10.65 59.96 3.39
CA ALA A 157 -10.69 59.23 2.14
C ALA A 157 -10.09 57.81 2.28
N ALA A 158 -8.96 57.67 2.98
CA ALA A 158 -8.30 56.39 3.23
C ALA A 158 -9.17 55.47 4.11
N LYS A 159 -9.70 55.99 5.23
CA LYS A 159 -10.63 55.26 6.11
C LYS A 159 -11.91 54.85 5.37
N THR A 160 -12.46 55.72 4.53
CA THR A 160 -13.62 55.40 3.68
C THR A 160 -13.32 54.26 2.70
N ARG A 161 -12.13 54.25 2.09
CA ARG A 161 -11.71 53.14 1.20
C ARG A 161 -11.55 51.84 1.97
N LYS A 162 -10.91 51.87 3.15
CA LYS A 162 -10.78 50.70 4.04
C LYS A 162 -12.15 50.16 4.46
N LEU A 163 -13.08 51.05 4.84
CA LEU A 163 -14.45 50.67 5.18
C LEU A 163 -15.16 50.01 4.00
N LYS A 164 -15.09 50.57 2.79
CA LYS A 164 -15.67 49.98 1.58
C LYS A 164 -15.12 48.57 1.32
N ARG A 165 -13.80 48.37 1.47
CA ARG A 165 -13.16 47.05 1.33
C ARG A 165 -13.66 46.08 2.40
N ALA A 166 -13.72 46.51 3.66
CA ALA A 166 -14.23 45.67 4.75
C ALA A 166 -15.70 45.27 4.53
N VAL A 167 -16.55 46.19 4.06
CA VAL A 167 -17.94 45.90 3.70
C VAL A 167 -18.02 44.93 2.53
N GLN A 168 -17.16 45.07 1.52
CA GLN A 168 -17.11 44.14 0.40
C GLN A 168 -16.71 42.73 0.86
N LEU A 169 -15.69 42.60 1.71
CA LEU A 169 -15.27 41.32 2.30
C LEU A 169 -16.36 40.71 3.18
N LEU A 170 -17.06 41.53 3.96
CA LEU A 170 -18.19 41.06 4.76
C LEU A 170 -19.33 40.56 3.87
N ASN A 171 -19.62 41.25 2.76
CA ASN A 171 -20.65 40.82 1.82
C ASN A 171 -20.25 39.56 1.06
N SER A 172 -18.97 39.39 0.69
CA SER A 172 -18.49 38.15 0.07
C SER A 172 -18.57 36.98 1.04
N ALA A 173 -18.12 37.15 2.29
CA ALA A 173 -18.23 36.12 3.31
C ALA A 173 -19.69 35.74 3.61
N LYS A 174 -20.60 36.71 3.60
CA LYS A 174 -22.05 36.44 3.72
C LYS A 174 -22.60 35.66 2.53
N ALA A 175 -22.14 35.97 1.31
CA ALA A 175 -22.55 35.24 0.11
C ALA A 175 -22.04 33.79 0.15
N GLU A 176 -20.77 33.59 0.50
CA GLU A 176 -20.17 32.27 0.70
C GLU A 176 -20.92 31.46 1.76
N LEU A 177 -21.25 32.06 2.91
CA LEU A 177 -22.04 31.40 3.94
C LEU A 177 -23.42 30.98 3.42
N ALA A 178 -24.09 31.86 2.66
CA ALA A 178 -25.40 31.56 2.09
C ALA A 178 -25.32 30.42 1.06
N ASP A 179 -24.24 30.36 0.27
CA ASP A 179 -24.02 29.29 -0.70
C ASP A 179 -23.74 27.95 -0.01
N GLN A 180 -22.91 27.95 1.03
CA GLN A 180 -22.67 26.77 1.88
C GLN A 180 -23.95 26.26 2.52
N GLN A 181 -24.78 27.16 3.09
CA GLN A 181 -26.07 26.77 3.69
C GLN A 181 -27.02 26.15 2.66
N ARG A 182 -27.06 26.67 1.43
CA ARG A 182 -27.87 26.09 0.36
C ARG A 182 -27.37 24.72 -0.07
N GLU A 183 -26.05 24.52 -0.11
CA GLU A 183 -25.45 23.23 -0.40
C GLU A 183 -25.77 22.20 0.68
N GLN A 184 -25.52 22.54 1.94
CA GLN A 184 -25.89 21.71 3.09
C GLN A 184 -27.37 21.33 3.09
N GLN A 185 -28.25 22.29 2.77
CA GLN A 185 -29.69 22.02 2.67
C GLN A 185 -30.00 20.99 1.56
N ARG A 186 -29.39 21.13 0.38
CA ARG A 186 -29.56 20.17 -0.73
C ARG A 186 -29.03 18.79 -0.38
N GLU A 187 -27.86 18.71 0.26
CA GLU A 187 -27.29 17.45 0.72
C GLU A 187 -28.18 16.77 1.76
N MET A 188 -28.66 17.54 2.74
CA MET A 188 -29.60 17.05 3.76
C MET A 188 -30.88 16.53 3.12
N GLU A 189 -31.47 17.27 2.17
CA GLU A 189 -32.65 16.82 1.42
C GLU A 189 -32.38 15.52 0.65
N GLY A 190 -31.22 15.41 -0.01
CA GLY A 190 -30.82 14.20 -0.72
C GLY A 190 -30.66 12.98 0.21
N ILE A 191 -30.05 13.17 1.39
CA ILE A 191 -29.92 12.12 2.39
C ILE A 191 -31.31 11.71 2.91
N LEU A 192 -32.18 12.67 3.22
CA LEU A 192 -33.53 12.40 3.70
C LEU A 192 -34.38 11.66 2.65
N ASP A 193 -34.22 12.00 1.37
CA ASP A 193 -34.86 11.29 0.27
C ASP A 193 -34.36 9.86 0.13
N SER A 194 -33.06 9.63 0.26
CA SER A 194 -32.46 8.29 0.31
C SER A 194 -33.01 7.47 1.48
N VAL A 195 -33.06 8.05 2.68
CA VAL A 195 -33.66 7.40 3.86
C VAL A 195 -35.13 7.04 3.61
N ARG A 196 -35.91 7.95 3.00
CA ARG A 196 -37.32 7.68 2.63
C ARG A 196 -37.45 6.59 1.57
N ALA A 197 -36.53 6.48 0.62
CA ALA A 197 -36.50 5.43 -0.38
C ALA A 197 -36.17 4.08 0.26
N LEU A 198 -35.07 3.98 1.00
CA LEU A 198 -34.65 2.77 1.71
C LEU A 198 -35.74 2.29 2.69
N LYS A 199 -36.40 3.21 3.41
CA LYS A 199 -37.51 2.84 4.28
C LYS A 199 -38.67 2.20 3.52
N ARG A 200 -39.02 2.71 2.33
CA ARG A 200 -40.06 2.11 1.49
C ARG A 200 -39.64 0.73 0.97
N GLU A 201 -38.37 0.56 0.60
CA GLU A 201 -37.83 -0.72 0.15
C GLU A 201 -37.86 -1.78 1.27
N ILE A 202 -37.44 -1.41 2.49
CA ILE A 202 -37.52 -2.29 3.66
C ILE A 202 -38.98 -2.66 3.94
N GLN A 203 -39.89 -1.69 3.96
CA GLN A 203 -41.32 -1.96 4.18
C GLN A 203 -41.91 -2.88 3.10
N LEU A 204 -41.48 -2.74 1.85
CA LEU A 204 -41.88 -3.64 0.77
C LEU A 204 -41.32 -5.05 1.00
N ALA A 205 -40.05 -5.17 1.37
CA ALA A 205 -39.42 -6.45 1.69
C ALA A 205 -40.14 -7.14 2.86
N ASP A 206 -40.43 -6.41 3.94
CA ASP A 206 -41.18 -6.92 5.09
C ASP A 206 -42.58 -7.41 4.69
N LEU A 207 -43.28 -6.64 3.84
CA LEU A 207 -44.60 -7.04 3.34
C LEU A 207 -44.53 -8.34 2.52
N VAL A 208 -43.52 -8.46 1.65
CA VAL A 208 -43.29 -9.68 0.85
C VAL A 208 -42.97 -10.85 1.78
N LEU A 209 -42.06 -10.69 2.73
CA LEU A 209 -41.71 -11.72 3.72
C LEU A 209 -42.95 -12.17 4.50
N ASP A 210 -43.78 -11.25 4.94
CA ASP A 210 -44.98 -11.54 5.73
C ASP A 210 -46.09 -12.23 4.93
N SER A 211 -46.17 -11.95 3.63
CA SER A 211 -47.15 -12.58 2.75
C SER A 211 -46.77 -14.01 2.33
N TYR A 212 -45.47 -14.33 2.22
CA TYR A 212 -45.00 -15.60 1.65
C TYR A 212 -44.27 -16.53 2.64
N ILE A 213 -43.80 -16.03 3.79
CA ILE A 213 -43.01 -16.81 4.75
C ILE A 213 -43.66 -16.75 6.14
N PRO A 214 -44.12 -17.89 6.70
CA PRO A 214 -44.61 -17.96 8.08
C PRO A 214 -43.58 -17.46 9.10
N LYS A 215 -44.05 -16.76 10.14
CA LYS A 215 -43.20 -16.13 11.17
C LYS A 215 -42.25 -17.11 11.87
N GLU A 216 -42.66 -18.36 12.07
CA GLU A 216 -41.81 -19.41 12.66
C GLU A 216 -40.55 -19.69 11.83
N TYR A 217 -40.67 -19.72 10.51
CA TYR A 217 -39.54 -19.91 9.60
C TYR A 217 -38.70 -18.64 9.46
N GLN A 218 -39.30 -17.45 9.51
CA GLN A 218 -38.55 -16.19 9.58
C GLN A 218 -37.61 -16.17 10.80
N SER A 219 -38.14 -16.48 12.00
CA SER A 219 -37.36 -16.57 13.23
C SER A 219 -36.29 -17.67 13.19
N LEU A 220 -36.53 -18.75 12.44
CA LEU A 220 -35.52 -19.79 12.24
C LEU A 220 -34.37 -19.26 11.37
N ILE A 221 -34.68 -18.60 10.24
CA ILE A 221 -33.68 -18.03 9.33
C ILE A 221 -32.84 -16.97 10.05
N GLU A 222 -33.47 -16.05 10.78
CA GLU A 222 -32.77 -15.00 11.55
C GLU A 222 -31.72 -15.56 12.52
N LYS A 223 -31.98 -16.69 13.17
CA LYS A 223 -31.03 -17.35 14.09
C LYS A 223 -29.80 -17.92 13.39
N TYR A 224 -29.92 -18.29 12.13
CA TYR A 224 -28.87 -18.95 11.35
C TYR A 224 -28.25 -18.06 10.26
N VAL A 225 -28.64 -16.79 10.19
CA VAL A 225 -28.05 -15.76 9.33
C VAL A 225 -26.95 -15.01 10.07
N HIS A 226 -25.88 -14.66 9.35
CA HIS A 226 -24.83 -13.78 9.83
C HIS A 226 -24.32 -12.90 8.69
N TRP A 227 -23.82 -11.72 9.04
CA TRP A 227 -23.20 -10.81 8.09
C TRP A 227 -21.73 -11.17 7.91
N ASN A 228 -21.29 -11.29 6.65
CA ASN A 228 -19.89 -11.53 6.31
C ASN A 228 -19.22 -10.23 5.85
N GLU A 229 -18.42 -9.62 6.72
CA GLU A 229 -17.76 -8.32 6.46
C GLU A 229 -16.76 -8.36 5.29
N GLN A 230 -16.14 -9.52 5.02
CA GLN A 230 -15.14 -9.65 3.96
C GLN A 230 -15.76 -9.68 2.56
N LEU A 231 -17.00 -10.19 2.47
CA LEU A 231 -17.75 -10.30 1.22
C LEU A 231 -18.84 -9.22 1.09
N GLY A 232 -19.24 -8.60 2.19
CA GLY A 232 -20.30 -7.59 2.20
C GLY A 232 -21.70 -8.16 1.94
N GLU A 233 -21.95 -9.41 2.36
CA GLU A 233 -23.21 -10.12 2.09
C GLU A 233 -23.74 -10.87 3.32
N TRP A 234 -25.06 -11.02 3.39
CA TRP A 234 -25.73 -11.87 4.39
C TRP A 234 -25.60 -13.35 3.99
N GLN A 235 -25.09 -14.17 4.91
CA GLN A 235 -24.92 -15.61 4.71
C GLN A 235 -25.77 -16.42 5.69
N VAL A 236 -26.62 -17.30 5.16
CA VAL A 236 -27.35 -18.29 5.96
C VAL A 236 -26.46 -19.52 6.15
N LYS A 237 -26.48 -20.14 7.33
CA LYS A 237 -25.75 -21.40 7.56
C LYS A 237 -26.39 -22.55 6.78
N CYS A 238 -25.56 -23.46 6.28
CA CYS A 238 -25.99 -24.69 5.60
C CYS A 238 -26.88 -24.47 4.35
N VAL A 239 -26.76 -23.33 3.66
CA VAL A 239 -27.54 -22.99 2.43
C VAL A 239 -27.45 -24.08 1.38
N ALA A 240 -26.28 -24.70 1.22
CA ALA A 240 -26.04 -25.77 0.26
C ALA A 240 -27.01 -26.96 0.41
N TYR A 241 -27.54 -27.21 1.61
CA TYR A 241 -28.45 -28.31 1.91
C TYR A 241 -29.94 -27.94 1.76
N THR A 242 -30.25 -26.72 1.34
CA THR A 242 -31.63 -26.29 1.07
C THR A 242 -32.14 -26.92 -0.23
N GLY A 243 -33.44 -27.23 -0.30
CA GLY A 243 -34.04 -27.95 -1.45
C GLY A 243 -33.78 -27.29 -2.81
N ASN A 244 -33.72 -25.96 -2.88
CA ASN A 244 -33.43 -25.22 -4.11
C ASN A 244 -31.97 -25.40 -4.58
N ASN A 245 -31.02 -25.59 -3.67
CA ASN A 245 -29.60 -25.80 -3.97
C ASN A 245 -29.24 -27.29 -4.12
N MET A 246 -30.08 -28.18 -3.59
CA MET A 246 -29.93 -29.64 -3.70
C MET A 246 -30.61 -30.22 -4.94
N SER A 247 -31.59 -29.52 -5.53
CA SER A 247 -32.12 -29.87 -6.84
C SER A 247 -31.03 -29.61 -7.87
N THR A 248 -30.30 -30.66 -8.25
CA THR A 248 -29.60 -30.67 -9.53
C THR A 248 -30.60 -30.26 -10.63
N PRO A 249 -30.18 -29.56 -11.70
CA PRO A 249 -31.05 -29.35 -12.84
C PRO A 249 -31.38 -30.73 -13.41
N HIS A 250 -32.51 -31.29 -12.96
CA HIS A 250 -33.09 -32.48 -13.54
C HIS A 250 -33.45 -32.12 -14.98
N HIS A 251 -32.53 -32.43 -15.88
CA HIS A 251 -32.82 -33.07 -17.16
C HIS A 251 -34.10 -32.57 -17.82
N ASN A 252 -34.09 -31.34 -18.33
CA ASN A 252 -35.03 -30.93 -19.37
C ASN A 252 -34.57 -31.59 -20.69
N VAL A 253 -34.71 -32.92 -20.78
CA VAL A 253 -34.86 -33.55 -22.09
C VAL A 253 -36.22 -33.17 -22.60
N ASN A 254 -36.19 -32.66 -23.83
CA ASN A 254 -37.32 -32.51 -24.73
C ASN A 254 -38.07 -31.17 -24.72
N THR A 255 -37.44 -30.14 -25.29
CA THR A 255 -38.11 -29.19 -26.21
C THR A 255 -37.12 -28.60 -27.24
N HIS A 256 -36.42 -29.46 -27.99
CA HIS A 256 -35.85 -29.07 -29.29
C HIS A 256 -36.90 -29.23 -30.40
N SER A 257 -38.03 -28.53 -30.29
CA SER A 257 -38.98 -28.42 -31.39
C SER A 257 -39.60 -27.03 -31.43
N HIS A 258 -39.12 -26.25 -32.40
CA HIS A 258 -39.64 -24.96 -32.86
C HIS A 258 -39.64 -23.79 -31.86
N ALA A 259 -38.56 -23.01 -31.94
CA ALA A 259 -38.64 -21.56 -31.76
C ALA A 259 -39.59 -20.96 -32.81
N LYS A 260 -40.90 -21.04 -32.57
CA LYS A 260 -41.84 -20.06 -33.12
C LYS A 260 -41.76 -18.85 -32.21
N HIS A 261 -41.31 -17.75 -32.77
CA HIS A 261 -41.44 -16.41 -32.20
C HIS A 261 -42.86 -16.24 -31.66
N MET A 262 -43.02 -16.31 -30.34
CA MET A 262 -44.27 -15.91 -29.68
C MET A 262 -44.22 -14.39 -29.62
N ASP A 263 -44.99 -13.73 -30.49
CA ASP A 263 -45.17 -12.28 -30.39
C ASP A 263 -45.74 -11.96 -29.00
N PRO A 264 -45.22 -10.92 -28.32
CA PRO A 264 -45.70 -10.54 -27.00
C PRO A 264 -47.20 -10.23 -27.05
N PRO A 265 -48.00 -10.68 -26.05
CA PRO A 265 -49.42 -10.40 -26.03
C PRO A 265 -49.68 -8.90 -26.04
N ASP A 266 -50.58 -8.43 -26.92
CA ASP A 266 -50.94 -7.03 -27.01
C ASP A 266 -51.71 -6.60 -25.76
N LEU A 267 -51.11 -5.70 -24.97
CA LEU A 267 -51.65 -5.18 -23.72
C LEU A 267 -52.25 -3.77 -23.90
N SER A 268 -52.43 -3.30 -25.14
CA SER A 268 -52.99 -1.99 -25.48
C SER A 268 -54.33 -1.69 -24.79
N ASP A 269 -55.18 -2.70 -24.61
CA ASP A 269 -56.50 -2.57 -23.99
C ASP A 269 -56.48 -2.55 -22.45
N ARG A 270 -55.32 -2.77 -21.83
CA ARG A 270 -55.19 -2.85 -20.36
C ARG A 270 -54.64 -1.57 -19.74
N TYR A 271 -54.05 -0.70 -20.55
CA TYR A 271 -53.55 0.60 -20.11
C TYR A 271 -54.42 1.72 -20.67
N LEU A 272 -55.09 2.46 -19.79
CA LEU A 272 -55.73 3.73 -20.16
C LEU A 272 -54.64 4.70 -20.63
N SER A 273 -54.51 4.87 -21.94
CA SER A 273 -53.66 5.92 -22.48
C SER A 273 -54.32 7.28 -22.26
N TYR A 274 -53.55 8.23 -21.73
CA TYR A 274 -53.98 9.60 -21.41
C TYR A 274 -54.47 10.42 -22.62
N SER A 275 -54.43 9.87 -23.85
CA SER A 275 -54.94 10.52 -25.05
C SER A 275 -56.47 10.67 -25.05
N THR A 276 -57.18 9.76 -24.36
CA THR A 276 -58.66 9.77 -24.27
C THR A 276 -59.22 10.85 -23.34
N VAL A 277 -58.38 11.47 -22.50
CA VAL A 277 -58.79 12.57 -21.61
C VAL A 277 -58.76 13.92 -22.34
N SER A 278 -58.07 14.01 -23.48
CA SER A 278 -57.87 15.27 -24.22
C SER A 278 -58.89 15.48 -25.36
N SER A 279 -59.69 14.47 -25.71
CA SER A 279 -60.70 14.56 -26.78
C SER A 279 -62.09 14.89 -26.24
N ARG A 280 -62.25 16.09 -25.67
CA ARG A 280 -63.59 16.72 -25.56
C ARG A 280 -63.90 17.50 -26.85
N PRO A 281 -65.12 17.40 -27.41
CA PRO A 281 -65.48 18.10 -28.64
C PRO A 281 -65.53 19.62 -28.40
N ALA A 282 -64.81 20.35 -29.25
CA ALA A 282 -64.73 21.80 -29.22
C ALA A 282 -66.08 22.44 -29.61
N THR A 283 -66.82 22.98 -28.64
CA THR A 283 -67.87 23.97 -28.89
C THR A 283 -67.22 25.35 -29.06
N ARG A 284 -67.48 25.93 -30.24
CA ARG A 284 -67.06 27.25 -30.69
C ARG A 284 -67.49 28.35 -29.73
N LEU A 285 -66.54 29.16 -29.27
CA LEU A 285 -66.72 30.60 -29.05
C LEU A 285 -65.38 31.29 -29.36
N ALA A 286 -65.43 32.26 -30.26
CA ALA A 286 -64.29 32.99 -30.78
C ALA A 286 -63.82 34.10 -29.83
N ARG A 287 -62.55 34.53 -30.01
CA ARG A 287 -61.97 35.90 -29.90
C ARG A 287 -60.76 36.01 -28.93
N PRO A 288 -59.76 36.90 -29.17
CA PRO A 288 -59.00 37.20 -30.39
C PRO A 288 -57.46 37.02 -30.21
N HIS A 289 -56.74 36.95 -31.33
CA HIS A 289 -55.27 37.02 -31.39
C HIS A 289 -54.72 38.38 -30.94
N THR A 290 -53.69 38.41 -30.08
CA THR A 290 -52.68 39.48 -30.06
C THR A 290 -51.29 38.96 -29.65
N SER A 291 -50.30 39.36 -30.46
CA SER A 291 -48.86 39.55 -30.20
C SER A 291 -47.98 38.38 -29.77
N ALA A 292 -47.23 37.90 -30.76
CA ALA A 292 -45.98 37.17 -30.62
C ALA A 292 -44.88 38.06 -30.00
N VAL A 293 -44.09 37.47 -29.09
CA VAL A 293 -42.74 37.95 -28.73
C VAL A 293 -41.80 36.74 -28.79
N PRO A 294 -40.80 36.72 -29.70
CA PRO A 294 -39.89 35.59 -29.85
C PRO A 294 -38.75 35.62 -28.83
N ARG A 295 -38.30 34.42 -28.44
CA ARG A 295 -37.16 34.16 -27.54
C ARG A 295 -35.85 34.67 -28.15
N PRO A 296 -34.93 35.27 -27.37
CA PRO A 296 -33.64 35.68 -27.89
C PRO A 296 -32.68 34.48 -28.00
N HIS A 297 -32.15 34.30 -29.21
CA HIS A 297 -30.99 33.47 -29.53
C HIS A 297 -29.82 34.42 -29.79
N THR A 298 -28.83 34.47 -28.90
CA THR A 298 -27.60 35.24 -29.15
C THR A 298 -26.43 34.31 -29.33
N ALA A 299 -25.99 34.22 -30.59
CA ALA A 299 -24.82 33.52 -31.05
C ALA A 299 -23.52 34.31 -30.78
N LEU A 300 -22.45 33.54 -30.64
CA LEU A 300 -21.04 33.82 -30.98
C LEU A 300 -20.75 35.16 -31.69
N ARG A 301 -19.79 35.92 -31.15
CA ARG A 301 -19.02 36.90 -31.95
C ARG A 301 -17.52 36.75 -31.67
N GLN A 302 -16.79 36.49 -32.76
CA GLN A 302 -15.33 36.48 -32.87
C GLN A 302 -14.72 37.88 -32.72
N ARG A 303 -13.49 37.84 -32.20
CA ARG A 303 -12.32 38.72 -32.34
C ARG A 303 -12.41 39.94 -33.28
N GLN A 304 -11.91 41.07 -32.77
CA GLN A 304 -10.81 41.82 -33.36
C GLN A 304 -9.72 41.99 -32.31
#